data_AF-A0A395HCI3-F1
#
_entry.id   AF-A0A395HCI3-F1
#
_cell.length_a   1.000
_cell.length_b   1.000
_cell.length_c   1.000
_cell.angle_alpha   90.00
_cell.angle_beta   90.00
_cell.angle_gamma   90.00
#
_symmetry.space_group_name_H-M   'P 1'
#
loop_
_entity.id
_entity.type
_entity.pdbx_description
1 polymer ?
#
loop_
_entity_poly.entity_id
_entity_poly.type
_entity_poly.pdbx_seq_one_letter_code
_entity_poly.pdbx_strand_id
1 'polypeptide(L)'
;MPIAVGELKVPWVEDHVPSRQLAKEDRFRHLLGQIASYLKDLGLSYGFYTTVEETVFLQVDDAPGGHQSVLKYSPIISRKDTYHPGQSVTLRQCFYFLGGHGGTKPSPYHGGESP
;
A
#
# COMPACT_ATOMS: atom_id res chain seq x y z
N MET A 1 -3.93 11.77 14.15
CA MET A 1 -3.49 10.37 13.95
C MET A 1 -2.87 10.27 12.56
N PRO A 2 -1.74 9.58 12.37
CA PRO A 2 -1.23 9.28 11.03
C PRO A 2 -2.27 8.46 10.25
N ILE A 3 -2.33 8.66 8.94
CA ILE A 3 -3.31 8.00 8.05
C ILE A 3 -2.67 6.96 7.12
N ALA A 4 -1.34 6.98 7.02
CA ALA A 4 -0.55 6.05 6.23
C ALA A 4 0.91 5.99 6.72
N VAL A 5 1.64 4.94 6.32
CA VAL A 5 3.09 4.80 6.52
C VAL A 5 3.79 4.60 5.18
N GLY A 6 4.98 5.19 5.01
CA GLY A 6 5.76 5.11 3.79
C GLY A 6 7.12 4.48 4.02
N GLU A 7 7.60 3.72 3.05
CA GLU A 7 8.96 3.18 3.01
C GLU A 7 9.68 3.64 1.74
N LEU A 8 10.76 4.40 1.91
CA LEU A 8 11.59 4.89 0.80
C LEU A 8 12.88 4.07 0.71
N LYS A 9 13.18 3.59 -0.49
CA LYS A 9 14.39 2.84 -0.81
C LYS A 9 15.13 3.41 -2.01
N VAL A 10 16.38 2.98 -2.14
CA VAL A 10 17.28 3.41 -3.20
C VAL A 10 17.20 2.47 -4.41
N PRO A 11 17.24 2.96 -5.66
CA PRO A 11 17.02 2.13 -6.85
C PRO A 11 18.26 1.34 -7.31
N TRP A 12 19.46 1.68 -6.82
CA TRP A 12 20.71 1.00 -7.22
C TRP A 12 20.92 -0.36 -6.53
N VAL A 13 20.04 -0.73 -5.60
CA VAL A 13 19.95 -2.09 -5.05
C VAL A 13 18.81 -2.78 -5.77
N GLU A 14 19.09 -3.82 -6.53
CA GLU A 14 18.08 -4.46 -7.40
C GLU A 14 16.89 -5.01 -6.61
N ASP A 15 17.16 -5.51 -5.41
CA ASP A 15 16.15 -6.06 -4.50
C ASP A 15 15.19 -4.99 -3.97
N HIS A 16 15.48 -3.70 -4.14
CA HIS A 16 14.56 -2.61 -3.79
C HIS A 16 13.60 -2.22 -4.93
N VAL A 17 13.78 -2.71 -6.15
CA VAL A 17 13.03 -2.23 -7.31
C VAL A 17 11.76 -3.07 -7.51
N PRO A 18 10.55 -2.53 -7.29
CA PRO A 18 9.30 -3.30 -7.37
C PRO A 18 9.14 -4.05 -8.69
N SER A 19 9.40 -3.39 -9.82
CA SER A 19 9.21 -3.99 -11.15
C SER A 19 10.11 -5.21 -11.41
N ARG A 20 11.30 -5.24 -10.80
CA ARG A 20 12.24 -6.36 -10.91
C ARG A 20 11.84 -7.54 -10.04
N GLN A 21 11.13 -7.29 -8.95
CA GLN A 21 10.71 -8.33 -8.01
C GLN A 21 9.32 -8.88 -8.32
N LEU A 22 8.44 -8.12 -8.99
CA LEU A 22 7.05 -8.50 -9.24
C LEU A 22 6.89 -9.84 -9.98
N ALA A 23 7.80 -10.17 -10.91
CA ALA A 23 7.79 -11.45 -11.63
C ALA A 23 8.15 -12.65 -10.73
N LYS A 24 8.68 -12.42 -9.52
CA LYS A 24 9.10 -13.44 -8.56
C LYS A 24 8.32 -13.21 -7.27
N GLU A 25 7.14 -13.79 -7.19
CA GLU A 25 6.16 -13.53 -6.12
C GLU A 25 6.78 -13.57 -4.71
N ASP A 26 7.63 -14.56 -4.41
CA ASP A 26 8.30 -14.69 -3.11
C ASP A 26 9.21 -13.51 -2.77
N ARG A 27 9.90 -12.94 -3.77
CA ARG A 27 10.77 -11.77 -3.57
C ARG A 27 9.96 -10.50 -3.41
N PHE A 28 8.89 -10.35 -4.18
CA PHE A 28 7.98 -9.23 -4.03
C PHE A 28 7.31 -9.23 -2.65
N ARG A 29 6.90 -10.41 -2.16
CA ARG A 29 6.37 -10.58 -0.80
C ARG A 29 7.39 -10.22 0.28
N HIS A 30 8.65 -10.62 0.11
CA HIS A 30 9.73 -10.21 1.01
C HIS A 30 9.94 -8.69 1.01
N LEU A 31 9.93 -8.06 -0.17
CA LEU A 31 10.04 -6.62 -0.34
C LEU A 31 8.93 -5.86 0.40
N LEU A 32 7.70 -6.39 0.38
CA LEU A 32 6.56 -5.81 1.10
C LEU A 32 6.51 -6.17 2.60
N GLY A 33 7.29 -7.15 3.06
CA GLY A 33 7.22 -7.65 4.43
C GLY A 33 7.54 -6.59 5.48
N GLN A 34 8.54 -5.73 5.21
CA GLN A 34 8.96 -4.68 6.14
C GLN A 34 7.85 -3.64 6.37
N ILE A 35 7.33 -3.05 5.29
CA ILE A 35 6.21 -2.11 5.37
C ILE A 35 4.91 -2.76 5.90
N ALA A 36 4.67 -4.04 5.61
CA ALA A 36 3.54 -4.79 6.18
C ALA A 36 3.63 -4.89 7.72
N SER A 37 4.84 -5.08 8.26
CA SER A 37 5.06 -5.04 9.71
C SER A 37 4.69 -3.68 10.27
N TYR A 38 5.15 -2.59 9.66
CA TYR A 38 4.82 -1.24 10.12
C TYR A 38 3.33 -0.94 10.06
N LEU A 39 2.62 -1.38 9.01
CA LEU A 39 1.17 -1.23 8.91
C LEU A 39 0.46 -1.90 10.10
N LYS A 40 0.87 -3.13 10.43
CA LYS A 40 0.35 -3.87 11.57
C LYS A 40 0.69 -3.20 12.91
N ASP A 41 1.95 -2.87 13.12
CA ASP A 41 2.46 -2.30 14.37
C ASP A 41 1.83 -0.93 14.69
N LEU A 42 1.53 -0.15 13.65
CA LEU A 42 0.90 1.17 13.78
C LEU A 42 -0.64 1.12 13.68
N GLY A 43 -1.24 -0.05 13.43
CA GLY A 43 -2.69 -0.17 13.23
C GLY A 43 -3.22 0.68 12.07
N LEU A 44 -2.42 0.78 10.99
CA LEU A 44 -2.72 1.57 9.80
C LEU A 44 -3.15 0.67 8.63
N SER A 45 -4.18 1.10 7.91
CA SER A 45 -4.72 0.35 6.78
C SER A 45 -4.08 0.71 5.45
N TYR A 46 -3.29 1.79 5.37
CA TYR A 46 -2.71 2.27 4.11
C TYR A 46 -1.21 2.53 4.23
N GLY A 47 -0.49 2.23 3.16
CA GLY A 47 0.92 2.56 3.06
C GLY A 47 1.40 2.68 1.63
N PHE A 48 2.68 3.00 1.46
CA PHE A 48 3.31 3.05 0.15
C PHE A 48 4.79 2.66 0.24
N TYR A 49 5.22 1.82 -0.70
CA TYR A 49 6.63 1.49 -0.90
C TYR A 49 7.11 2.28 -2.12
N THR A 50 8.21 3.01 -1.98
CA THR A 50 8.68 3.91 -3.04
C THR A 50 10.19 3.82 -3.20
N THR A 51 10.63 3.88 -4.45
CA THR A 51 11.97 4.31 -4.83
C THR A 51 11.86 5.64 -5.56
N VAL A 52 12.98 6.28 -5.86
CA VAL A 52 12.96 7.53 -6.66
C VAL A 52 12.38 7.34 -8.08
N GLU A 53 12.24 6.10 -8.56
CA GLU A 53 11.73 5.80 -9.91
C GLU A 53 10.35 5.13 -9.93
N GLU A 54 9.96 4.40 -8.88
CA GLU A 54 8.77 3.54 -8.86
C GLU A 54 8.08 3.58 -7.49
N THR A 55 6.75 3.60 -7.47
CA THR A 55 5.94 3.55 -6.24
C THR A 55 4.83 2.51 -6.34
N VAL A 56 4.58 1.81 -5.24
CA VAL A 56 3.45 0.89 -5.06
C VAL A 56 2.68 1.33 -3.81
N PHE A 57 1.36 1.51 -3.96
CA PHE A 57 0.47 1.78 -2.83
C PHE A 57 -0.07 0.48 -2.27
N LEU A 58 -0.27 0.45 -0.96
CA LEU A 58 -0.66 -0.73 -0.20
C LEU A 58 -1.92 -0.45 0.61
N GLN A 59 -2.76 -1.47 0.73
CA GLN A 59 -3.94 -1.44 1.58
C GLN A 59 -4.04 -2.76 2.36
N VAL A 60 -4.16 -2.67 3.68
CA VAL A 60 -4.60 -3.79 4.51
C VAL A 60 -6.11 -3.86 4.41
N ASP A 61 -6.61 -4.99 3.96
CA ASP A 61 -8.02 -5.32 3.95
C ASP A 61 -8.26 -6.43 4.98
N ASP A 62 -8.95 -6.08 6.07
CA ASP A 62 -9.33 -7.03 7.09
C ASP A 62 -10.57 -7.79 6.60
N ALA A 63 -10.41 -9.09 6.33
CA ALA A 63 -11.52 -9.90 5.85
C ALA A 63 -12.69 -9.87 6.86
N PRO A 64 -13.96 -9.92 6.39
CA PRO A 64 -15.12 -10.03 7.27
C PRO A 64 -14.94 -11.21 8.22
N GLY A 65 -14.94 -10.94 9.53
CA GLY A 65 -14.73 -11.94 10.57
C GLY A 65 -13.33 -11.94 11.20
N GLY A 66 -12.36 -11.12 10.76
CA GLY A 66 -11.16 -10.78 11.54
C GLY A 66 -10.08 -11.88 11.69
N HIS A 67 -10.21 -13.01 10.99
CA HIS A 67 -9.25 -14.11 11.12
C HIS A 67 -8.06 -14.00 10.16
N GLN A 68 -8.12 -13.12 9.16
CA GLN A 68 -7.04 -12.92 8.19
C GLN A 68 -7.06 -11.51 7.61
N SER A 69 -5.92 -10.82 7.68
CA SER A 69 -5.70 -9.57 6.95
C SER A 69 -5.01 -9.87 5.62
N VAL A 70 -5.51 -9.26 4.55
CA VAL A 70 -4.94 -9.38 3.20
C VAL A 70 -4.23 -8.07 2.86
N LEU A 71 -2.98 -8.15 2.42
CA LEU A 71 -2.25 -6.99 1.90
C LEU A 71 -2.49 -6.86 0.39
N LYS A 72 -3.32 -5.89 0.01
CA LYS A 72 -3.54 -5.49 -1.38
C LYS A 72 -2.46 -4.51 -1.81
N TYR A 73 -2.10 -4.52 -3.09
CA TYR A 73 -1.16 -3.58 -3.67
C TYR A 73 -1.69 -3.02 -5.00
N SER A 74 -1.34 -1.78 -5.32
CA SER A 74 -1.64 -1.14 -6.60
C SER A 74 -0.73 -1.65 -7.70
N PRO A 75 -1.07 -1.42 -8.99
CA PRO A 75 -0.06 -1.42 -10.05
C PRO A 75 1.14 -0.53 -9.68
N ILE A 76 2.30 -0.84 -10.24
CA ILE A 76 3.50 -0.02 -10.09
C ILE A 76 3.29 1.29 -10.85
N ILE A 77 3.49 2.40 -10.15
CA ILE A 77 3.44 3.74 -10.73
C ILE A 77 4.88 4.21 -10.94
N SER A 78 5.25 4.44 -12.19
CA SER A 78 6.55 5.03 -12.53
C SER A 78 6.53 6.54 -12.30
N ARG A 79 7.71 7.10 -11.98
CA ARG A 79 7.96 8.54 -12.02
C ARG A 79 7.57 9.17 -13.38
N LYS A 80 7.63 8.39 -14.47
CA LYS A 80 7.33 8.85 -15.83
C LYS A 80 5.85 8.72 -16.21
N ASP A 81 5.02 8.14 -15.36
CA ASP A 81 3.62 7.93 -15.68
C ASP A 81 2.89 9.27 -15.82
N THR A 82 2.20 9.41 -16.94
CA THR A 82 1.30 10.53 -17.23
C THR A 82 -0.13 10.13 -16.93
N TYR A 83 -0.95 11.11 -16.56
CA TYR A 83 -2.38 10.86 -16.33
C TYR A 83 -3.09 10.57 -17.66
N HIS A 84 -3.72 9.40 -17.74
CA HIS A 84 -4.64 9.03 -18.81
C HIS A 84 -5.96 8.60 -18.18
N PRO A 85 -7.07 9.34 -18.41
CA PRO A 85 -8.36 9.02 -17.82
C PRO A 85 -8.77 7.56 -18.05
N GLY A 86 -9.08 6.85 -16.95
CA GLY A 86 -9.48 5.44 -16.99
C GLY A 86 -8.36 4.42 -17.23
N GLN A 87 -7.11 4.86 -17.38
CA GLN A 87 -5.97 3.98 -17.69
C GLN A 87 -4.82 4.12 -16.69
N SER A 88 -4.42 5.34 -16.37
CA SER A 88 -3.27 5.59 -15.49
C SER A 88 -3.50 6.80 -14.59
N VAL A 89 -2.79 6.79 -13.46
CA VAL A 89 -2.79 7.87 -12.47
C VAL A 89 -1.36 8.32 -12.23
N THR A 90 -1.18 9.58 -11.86
CA THR A 90 0.13 10.08 -11.43
C THR A 90 0.33 9.86 -9.94
N LEU A 91 1.59 9.80 -9.52
CA LEU A 91 1.97 9.74 -8.10
C LEU A 91 1.30 10.86 -7.26
N ARG A 92 1.18 12.07 -7.83
CA ARG A 92 0.50 13.21 -7.17
C ARG A 92 -0.98 12.91 -6.90
N GLN A 93 -1.70 12.34 -7.86
CA GLN A 93 -3.11 11.99 -7.69
C GLN A 93 -3.29 10.91 -6.62
N CYS A 94 -2.40 9.92 -6.59
CA CYS A 94 -2.45 8.87 -5.58
C CYS A 94 -2.22 9.42 -4.17
N PHE A 95 -1.23 10.28 -3.97
CA PHE A 95 -1.01 10.91 -2.66
C PHE A 95 -2.16 11.84 -2.25
N TYR A 96 -2.75 12.57 -3.20
CA TYR A 96 -3.94 13.37 -2.93
C TYR A 96 -5.11 12.49 -2.46
N PHE A 97 -5.35 11.36 -3.14
CA PHE A 97 -6.38 10.41 -2.77
C PHE A 97 -6.13 9.79 -1.40
N LEU A 98 -4.90 9.36 -1.12
CA LEU A 98 -4.46 8.80 0.16
C LEU A 98 -4.67 9.80 1.30
N GLY A 99 -4.31 11.07 1.08
CA GLY A 99 -4.51 12.16 2.03
C GLY A 99 -5.99 12.41 2.36
N GLY A 100 -6.87 12.30 1.37
CA GLY A 100 -8.32 12.49 1.53
C GLY A 100 -9.04 11.29 2.17
N HIS A 101 -8.71 10.07 1.77
CA HIS A 101 -9.43 8.85 2.18
C HIS A 101 -8.82 8.15 3.40
N GLY A 102 -7.54 8.38 3.70
CA GLY A 102 -6.91 7.81 4.90
C GLY A 102 -7.45 8.38 6.21
N GLY A 103 -8.11 9.54 6.18
CA GLY A 103 -8.79 10.15 7.33
C GLY A 103 -10.14 9.52 7.67
N THR A 104 -10.72 8.72 6.79
CA THR A 104 -12.01 8.05 6.98
C THR A 104 -11.77 6.57 7.26
N LYS A 105 -11.30 6.20 8.45
CA LYS A 105 -11.30 4.79 8.88
C LYS A 105 -12.75 4.29 8.86
N PRO A 106 -13.11 3.23 8.12
CA PRO A 106 -14.35 2.52 8.41
C PRO A 106 -14.23 1.97 9.83
N SER A 107 -15.26 2.18 10.65
CA SER A 107 -15.33 1.62 12.00
C SER A 107 -15.02 0.12 11.94
N PRO A 108 -14.20 -0.44 12.85
CA PRO A 108 -14.23 -1.87 13.04
C PRO A 108 -15.68 -2.22 13.38
N TYR A 109 -16.26 -3.16 12.63
CA TYR A 109 -17.59 -3.68 12.93
C TYR A 109 -17.59 -4.14 14.39
N HIS A 110 -18.28 -3.43 15.27
CA HIS A 110 -18.72 -3.98 16.53
C HIS A 110 -19.83 -4.97 16.17
N GLY A 111 -19.50 -6.26 16.21
CA GLY A 111 -20.49 -7.32 16.17
C GLY A 111 -21.52 -7.04 17.25
N GLY A 112 -22.68 -6.53 16.85
CA GLY A 112 -23.84 -6.46 17.71
C GLY A 112 -24.25 -7.89 18.00
N GLU A 113 -23.88 -8.38 19.18
CA GLU A 113 -24.72 -9.35 19.86
C GLU A 113 -26.09 -8.70 20.03
N SER A 114 -27.09 -9.27 19.36
CA SER A 114 -28.49 -9.04 19.69
C SER A 114 -29.11 -10.37 20.13
N PRO A 115 -30.02 -10.32 21.10
CA PRO A 115 -30.40 -11.44 21.98
C PRO A 115 -31.28 -12.50 21.34
#